data_AF-A0A7K4IQC0-F1
#
_entry.id   AF-A0A7K4IQC0-F1
#
_cell.length_a   1.000
_cell.length_b   1.000
_cell.length_c   1.000
_cell.angle_alpha   90.00
_cell.angle_beta   90.00
_cell.angle_gamma   90.00
#
_symmetry.space_group_name_H-M   'P 1'
#
loop_
_entity.id
_entity.type
_entity.pdbx_description
1 polymer ?
#
loop_
_entity_poly.entity_id
_entity_poly.type
_entity_poly.pdbx_seq_one_letter_code
_entity_poly.pdbx_strand_id
1 'polypeptide(L)' 'MAKKGAKYKCEECGLVVVVDRACECAPCDLICCGVPMKEQKVAKPKPKAKK' A
#
# COMPACT_ATOMS: atom_id res chain seq x y z
N MET A 1 4.53 6.61 -7.07
CA MET A 1 3.08 6.33 -6.91
C MET A 1 2.90 4.91 -6.42
N ALA A 2 2.09 4.72 -5.37
CA ALA A 2 1.80 3.40 -4.82
C ALA A 2 1.16 2.51 -5.89
N LYS A 3 1.66 1.28 -6.05
CA LYS A 3 1.15 0.35 -7.06
C LYS A 3 -0.12 -0.33 -6.56
N LYS A 4 -1.01 -0.73 -7.47
CA LYS A 4 -2.11 -1.64 -7.14
C LYS A 4 -1.54 -2.88 -6.44
N GLY A 5 -2.05 -3.20 -5.27
CA GLY A 5 -1.59 -4.28 -4.40
C GLY A 5 -0.53 -3.88 -3.37
N ALA A 6 -0.06 -2.63 -3.32
CA ALA A 6 0.78 -2.14 -2.24
C ALA A 6 0.02 -2.21 -0.91
N LYS A 7 0.69 -2.66 0.15
CA LYS A 7 0.11 -2.80 1.49
C LYS A 7 0.70 -1.76 2.41
N TYR A 8 -0.13 -1.06 3.17
CA TYR A 8 0.30 -0.13 4.19
C TYR A 8 -0.23 -0.59 5.53
N LYS A 9 0.62 -0.56 6.55
CA LYS A 9 0.24 -0.93 7.92
C LYS A 9 0.44 0.26 8.86
N CYS A 10 -0.57 0.53 9.68
CA CYS A 10 -0.44 1.39 10.85
C CYS A 10 0.16 0.56 11.99
N GLU A 11 1.24 1.04 12.59
CA GLU A 11 1.89 0.35 13.72
C GLU A 11 1.21 0.62 15.06
N GLU A 12 0.38 1.66 15.17
CA GLU A 12 -0.34 1.99 16.40
C GLU A 12 -1.61 1.14 16.59
N CYS A 13 -2.53 1.19 15.63
CA CYS A 13 -3.80 0.46 15.72
C CYS A 13 -3.77 -0.90 15.01
N GLY A 14 -2.71 -1.21 14.26
CA GLY A 14 -2.58 -2.45 13.51
C GLY A 14 -3.37 -2.50 12.19
N LEU A 15 -4.01 -1.41 11.79
CA LEU A 15 -4.82 -1.33 10.56
C LEU A 15 -3.96 -1.55 9.31
N VAL A 16 -4.43 -2.41 8.40
CA VAL A 16 -3.76 -2.71 7.14
C VAL A 16 -4.66 -2.34 5.97
N VAL A 17 -4.16 -1.51 5.07
CA VAL A 17 -4.84 -1.16 3.81
C VAL A 17 -4.07 -1.69 2.61
N VAL A 18 -4.80 -2.02 1.56
CA VAL A 18 -4.24 -2.44 0.27
C VAL A 18 -4.71 -1.45 -0.78
N VAL A 19 -3.79 -0.98 -1.62
CA VAL A 19 -4.13 -0.09 -2.74
C VAL A 19 -4.88 -0.91 -3.80
N ASP A 20 -6.20 -0.77 -3.89
CA ASP A 20 -6.96 -1.44 -4.96
C ASP A 20 -6.78 -0.73 -6.32
N ARG A 21 -6.83 0.60 -6.33
CA ARG A 21 -6.60 1.40 -7.55
C ARG A 21 -5.78 2.62 -7.19
N ALA A 22 -4.71 2.86 -7.94
CA ALA A 22 -3.97 4.09 -7.83
C ALA A 22 -4.72 5.21 -8.58
N CYS A 23 -5.00 6.31 -7.89
CA CYS A 23 -5.32 7.58 -8.54
C CYS A 23 -4.00 8.09 -9.11
N GLU A 24 -3.84 8.17 -10.44
CA GLU A 24 -2.64 8.72 -11.11
C GLU A 24 -2.52 10.24 -10.95
N CYS A 25 -3.12 10.77 -9.89
CA CYS A 25 -3.48 12.16 -9.68
C CYS A 25 -2.28 12.93 -9.10
N ALA A 26 -1.88 12.58 -7.88
CA ALA A 26 -0.70 13.12 -7.23
C ALA A 26 -0.19 12.11 -6.18
N PRO A 27 1.10 12.14 -5.81
CA PRO A 27 1.57 11.39 -4.66
C PRO A 27 0.91 11.92 -3.38
N CYS A 28 0.25 11.04 -2.64
CA CYS A 28 -0.36 11.34 -1.34
C CYS A 28 0.21 10.39 -0.27
N ASP A 29 0.44 10.92 0.92
CA ASP A 29 0.81 10.13 2.09
C ASP A 29 -0.43 9.57 2.79
N LEU A 30 -0.36 8.31 3.22
CA LEU A 30 -1.42 7.69 4.02
C LEU A 30 -1.09 7.90 5.50
N ILE A 31 -1.98 8.59 6.22
CA ILE A 31 -1.84 8.86 7.65
C ILE A 31 -2.95 8.13 8.39
N CYS A 32 -2.58 7.36 9.42
CA CYS A 32 -3.51 6.68 10.31
C CYS A 32 -3.03 6.87 11.74
N CYS A 33 -3.93 7.20 12.68
CA CYS A 33 -3.59 7.58 14.06
C CYS A 33 -2.66 8.81 14.16
N GLY A 34 -2.64 9.68 13.15
CA GLY A 34 -1.75 10.85 13.12
C GLY A 34 -0.30 10.53 12.75
N VAL A 35 0.04 9.27 12.49
CA VAL A 35 1.35 8.85 11.99
C VAL A 35 1.28 8.42 10.52
N PRO A 36 2.32 8.74 9.71
CA PRO A 36 2.41 8.24 8.34
C PRO A 36 2.54 6.71 8.36
N MET A 37 1.67 6.03 7.62
CA MET A 37 1.67 4.58 7.50
C MET A 37 2.91 4.11 6.73
N LYS A 38 3.54 3.03 7.19
CA LYS A 38 4.67 2.42 6.47
C LYS A 38 4.18 1.49 5.38
N GLU A 39 4.73 1.65 4.17
CA GLU A 39 4.56 0.67 3.10
C GLU A 39 5.24 -0.64 3.54
N GLN A 40 4.45 -1.69 3.69
CA GLN A 40 5.00 -3.02 3.82
C GLN A 40 5.45 -3.45 2.43
N LYS A 41 6.77 -3.48 2.21
CA LYS A 41 7.40 -4.05 1.02
C LYS A 41 7.10 -5.56 0.97
N VAL A 42 5.87 -5.92 0.61
CA VAL A 42 5.58 -7.26 0.09
C VAL A 42 6.30 -7.33 -1.24
N ALA A 43 7.32 -8.20 -1.32
CA ALA A 43 8.00 -8.52 -2.57
C ALA A 43 6.95 -8.66 -3.67
N LYS A 44 7.10 -7.87 -4.75
CA LYS A 44 6.18 -7.83 -5.90
C LYS A 44 5.66 -9.25 -6.15
N PRO A 45 4.33 -9.49 -6.22
CA PRO A 45 3.86 -10.75 -6.72
C PRO A 45 4.49 -10.93 -8.10
N LYS A 46 5.37 -11.92 -8.26
CA LYS A 46 5.86 -12.35 -9.56
C LYS A 46 4.61 -12.51 -10.43
N PRO A 47 4.57 -11.95 -11.66
CA PRO A 47 3.44 -12.17 -12.54
C PRO A 47 3.25 -13.69 -12.62
N LYS A 48 2.10 -14.17 -12.12
CA LYS A 48 1.73 -15.57 -12.30
C LYS A 48 1.67 -15.76 -13.81
N ALA A 49 2.66 -16.47 -14.36
CA ALA A 49 2.66 -16.90 -15.75
C ALA A 49 1.28 -17.49 -16.03
N LYS A 50 0.53 -16.85 -16.93
CA LYS A 50 -0.69 -17.44 -17.46
C LYS A 50 -0.27 -18.73 -18.14
N LYS A 51 -0.85 -19.83 -17.68
CA LYS A 51 -0.64 -21.20 -18.13
C LYS A 51 -0.94 -21.34 -19.62
#